data_AF-A0AB34JMU4-F1
#
_entry.id   AF-A0AB34JMU4-F1
#
_cell.length_a   1.000
_cell.length_b   1.000
_cell.length_c   1.000
_cell.angle_alpha   90.00
_cell.angle_beta   90.00
_cell.angle_gamma   90.00
#
_symmetry.space_group_name_H-M   'P 1'
#
loop_
_entity.id
_entity.type
_entity.pdbx_description
1 polymer ?
#
loop_
_entity_poly.entity_id
_entity_poly.type
_entity_poly.pdbx_seq_one_letter_code
_entity_poly.pdbx_strand_id
1 'polypeptide(L)'
;MPPAPAAAKSDSALQLSSPPRALMATHVLRLLPGDDLVLSLCAFARERSMRAACVLSCVGSTGKTTLRPAGARAPRVFEQSPFEIVSLVGTLGADGHHLHLSIADEECVVRGGHALEGCIVRTTAEVVLGEILGVEFHRRQDERTGYDELFISSRPE
;
A
#
# COMPACT_ATOMS: atom_id res chain seq x y z
N MET A 1 -15.42 -48.70 21.65
CA MET A 1 -15.13 -47.72 20.58
C MET A 1 -14.74 -46.41 21.23
N PRO A 2 -13.61 -45.79 20.86
CA PRO A 2 -13.17 -44.52 21.41
C PRO A 2 -14.10 -43.39 20.96
N PRO A 3 -14.28 -42.32 21.76
CA PRO A 3 -14.98 -41.13 21.31
C PRO A 3 -14.22 -40.48 20.14
N ALA A 4 -14.98 -39.98 19.17
CA ALA A 4 -14.46 -39.24 18.02
C ALA A 4 -13.58 -38.06 18.49
N PRO A 5 -12.49 -37.72 17.77
CA PRO A 5 -11.66 -36.59 18.13
C PRO A 5 -12.50 -35.31 18.12
N ALA A 6 -12.37 -34.53 19.19
CA ALA A 6 -12.94 -33.20 19.28
C ALA A 6 -12.48 -32.39 18.06
N ALA A 7 -13.43 -31.82 17.32
CA ALA A 7 -13.14 -30.88 16.26
C ALA A 7 -12.20 -29.80 16.81
N ALA A 8 -11.04 -29.66 16.18
CA ALA A 8 -10.11 -28.57 16.45
C ALA A 8 -10.91 -27.26 16.32
N LYS A 9 -11.00 -26.51 17.44
CA LYS A 9 -11.51 -25.14 17.39
C LYS A 9 -10.61 -24.39 16.41
N SER A 10 -11.18 -23.90 15.31
CA SER A 10 -10.49 -23.04 14.37
C SER A 10 -10.26 -21.68 15.03
N ASP A 11 -9.20 -21.59 15.83
CA ASP A 11 -8.69 -20.33 16.37
C ASP A 11 -8.10 -19.50 15.21
N SER A 12 -8.94 -18.68 14.59
CA SER A 12 -8.51 -17.34 14.21
C SER A 12 -9.74 -16.43 14.21
N ALA A 13 -10.04 -15.84 15.37
CA ALA A 13 -10.92 -14.69 15.39
C ALA A 13 -10.34 -13.68 14.38
N LEU A 14 -11.11 -13.41 13.33
CA LEU A 14 -10.73 -12.49 12.27
C LEU A 14 -10.52 -11.11 12.89
N GLN A 15 -9.27 -10.69 13.12
CA GLN A 15 -9.02 -9.39 13.70
C GLN A 15 -9.08 -8.36 12.56
N LEU A 16 -10.24 -7.71 12.42
CA LEU A 16 -10.46 -6.66 11.41
C LEU A 16 -9.99 -5.28 11.87
N SER A 17 -9.34 -5.21 13.04
CA SER A 17 -8.90 -3.97 13.66
C SER A 17 -7.59 -4.15 14.42
N SER A 18 -6.80 -3.09 14.49
CA SER A 18 -5.61 -3.04 15.34
C SER A 18 -6.01 -3.08 16.83
N PRO A 19 -5.08 -3.44 17.73
CA PRO A 19 -5.25 -3.17 19.15
C PRO A 19 -5.55 -1.67 19.40
N PRO A 20 -6.24 -1.34 20.52
CA PRO A 20 -6.75 0.01 20.78
C PRO A 20 -5.67 1.08 20.97
N ARG A 21 -4.42 0.68 21.20
CA ARG A 21 -3.24 1.54 21.20
C ARG A 21 -2.15 0.86 20.42
N ALA A 22 -1.74 1.48 19.31
CA ALA A 22 -0.55 1.09 18.56
C ALA A 22 0.39 2.29 18.51
N LEU A 23 1.68 2.04 18.73
CA LEU A 23 2.72 3.04 18.54
C LEU A 23 3.00 3.18 17.04
N MET A 24 3.37 4.38 16.61
CA MET A 24 3.73 4.65 15.22
C MET A 24 5.17 5.14 15.14
N ALA A 25 6.00 4.41 14.37
CA ALA A 25 7.31 4.88 13.97
C ALA A 25 7.18 5.60 12.62
N THR A 26 7.83 6.76 12.49
CA THR A 26 7.78 7.56 11.26
C THR A 26 9.08 7.42 10.48
N HIS A 27 8.94 7.24 9.17
CA HIS A 27 10.06 7.09 8.25
C HIS A 27 9.92 8.12 7.13
N VAL A 28 10.99 8.85 6.85
CA VAL A 28 11.03 9.87 5.80
C VAL A 28 12.03 9.43 4.75
N LEU A 29 11.62 9.44 3.48
CA LEU A 29 12.49 9.12 2.36
C LEU A 29 12.21 10.06 1.19
N ARG A 30 13.24 10.30 0.38
CA ARG A 30 13.16 11.03 -0.87
C ARG A 30 13.54 10.09 -2.00
N LEU A 31 12.63 9.90 -2.94
CA LEU A 31 12.91 9.23 -4.20
C LEU A 31 13.46 10.22 -5.24
N LEU A 32 14.36 9.74 -6.07
CA LEU A 32 15.10 10.51 -7.06
C LEU A 32 14.52 10.34 -8.47
N PRO A 33 14.87 11.23 -9.42
CA PRO A 33 14.48 11.06 -10.82
C PRO A 33 14.84 9.68 -11.36
N GLY A 34 13.88 9.02 -12.00
CA GLY A 34 14.04 7.68 -12.56
C GLY A 34 13.65 6.54 -11.63
N ASP A 35 13.48 6.78 -10.32
CA ASP A 35 12.99 5.78 -9.39
C ASP A 35 11.54 5.42 -9.71
N ASP A 36 11.19 4.14 -9.57
CA ASP A 36 9.80 3.71 -9.58
C ASP A 36 9.19 3.87 -8.18
N LEU A 37 8.14 4.69 -8.06
CA LEU A 37 7.49 5.02 -6.79
C LEU A 37 6.99 3.77 -6.05
N VAL A 38 6.31 2.86 -6.74
CA VAL A 38 5.68 1.70 -6.09
C VAL A 38 6.74 0.69 -5.69
N LEU A 39 7.68 0.37 -6.59
CA LEU A 39 8.74 -0.58 -6.30
C LEU A 39 9.68 -0.08 -5.20
N SER A 40 10.01 1.22 -5.19
CA SER A 40 10.85 1.83 -4.16
C SER A 40 10.22 1.76 -2.77
N LEU A 41 8.91 2.04 -2.65
CA LEU A 41 8.21 1.94 -1.38
C LEU A 41 8.12 0.49 -0.88
N CYS A 42 7.88 -0.46 -1.78
CA CYS A 42 7.88 -1.89 -1.43
C CYS A 42 9.27 -2.36 -1.00
N ALA A 43 10.33 -1.94 -1.71
CA ALA A 43 11.71 -2.25 -1.37
C ALA A 43 12.09 -1.70 0.01
N PHE A 44 11.76 -0.43 0.27
CA PHE A 44 12.01 0.22 1.55
C PHE A 44 11.29 -0.47 2.71
N ALA A 45 9.99 -0.77 2.56
CA ALA A 45 9.22 -1.49 3.57
C ALA A 45 9.82 -2.87 3.87
N ARG A 46 10.24 -3.60 2.84
CA ARG A 46 10.91 -4.91 2.98
C ARG A 46 12.26 -4.80 3.68
N GLU A 47 13.12 -3.86 3.28
CA GLU A 47 14.44 -3.63 3.89
C GLU A 47 14.35 -3.28 5.38
N ARG A 48 13.28 -2.58 5.77
CA ARG A 48 13.00 -2.24 7.16
C ARG A 48 12.16 -3.29 7.90
N SER A 49 11.80 -4.38 7.24
CA SER A 49 10.93 -5.43 7.80
C SER A 49 9.59 -4.89 8.34
N MET A 50 9.06 -3.84 7.71
CA MET A 50 7.77 -3.26 8.07
C MET A 50 6.67 -4.28 7.80
N ARG A 51 5.84 -4.54 8.79
CA ARG A 51 4.73 -5.50 8.66
C ARG A 51 3.38 -4.82 8.51
N ALA A 52 3.27 -3.58 8.97
CA ALA A 52 2.09 -2.75 8.81
C ALA A 52 2.52 -1.29 8.69
N ALA A 53 2.33 -0.68 7.53
CA ALA A 53 2.63 0.73 7.32
C ALA A 53 1.55 1.41 6.48
N CYS A 54 1.42 2.73 6.63
CA CYS A 54 0.59 3.57 5.79
C CYS A 54 1.39 4.76 5.25
N VAL A 55 0.92 5.31 4.13
CA VAL A 55 1.45 6.58 3.61
C VAL A 55 0.80 7.72 4.39
N LEU A 56 1.62 8.54 5.06
CA LEU A 56 1.17 9.72 5.79
C LEU A 56 1.20 10.97 4.90
N SER A 57 2.20 11.05 4.00
CA SER A 57 2.32 12.13 3.02
C SER A 57 3.16 11.66 1.84
N CYS A 58 2.85 12.21 0.66
CA CYS A 58 3.69 12.11 -0.53
C CYS A 58 3.49 13.36 -1.38
N VAL A 59 4.56 14.09 -1.62
CA VAL A 59 4.59 15.26 -2.51
C VAL A 59 5.72 15.07 -3.50
N GLY A 60 5.47 15.35 -4.77
CA GLY A 60 6.49 15.14 -5.79
C GLY A 60 5.92 15.15 -7.18
N SER A 61 6.65 14.54 -8.11
CA SER A 61 6.22 14.49 -9.51
C SER A 61 6.56 13.17 -10.17
N THR A 62 5.72 12.80 -11.14
CA THR A 62 5.95 11.65 -12.02
C THR A 62 6.00 12.09 -13.48
N GLY A 63 6.64 11.28 -14.32
CA GLY A 63 6.63 11.43 -15.78
C GLY A 63 5.70 10.39 -16.39
N LYS A 64 6.19 9.14 -16.45
CA LYS A 64 5.34 7.98 -16.74
C LYS A 64 4.58 7.59 -15.48
N THR A 65 3.26 7.44 -15.58
CA THR A 65 2.42 6.97 -14.46
C THR A 65 1.47 5.87 -14.91
N THR A 66 1.44 4.76 -14.16
CA THR A 66 0.58 3.61 -14.47
C THR A 66 -0.48 3.46 -13.39
N LEU A 67 -1.75 3.67 -13.76
CA LEU A 67 -2.89 3.58 -12.85
C LEU A 67 -3.90 2.56 -13.38
N ARG A 68 -4.50 1.76 -12.50
CA ARG A 68 -5.69 0.96 -12.82
C ARG A 68 -6.95 1.68 -12.33
N PRO A 69 -7.84 2.13 -13.24
CA PRO A 69 -9.10 2.75 -12.88
C PRO A 69 -10.05 1.80 -12.13
N ALA A 70 -11.01 2.37 -11.41
CA ALA A 70 -12.05 1.60 -10.73
C ALA A 70 -12.78 0.66 -11.70
N GLY A 71 -12.88 -0.62 -11.32
CA GLY A 71 -13.54 -1.66 -12.12
C GLY A 71 -12.83 -2.07 -13.42
N ALA A 72 -11.72 -1.42 -13.79
CA ALA A 72 -10.98 -1.76 -14.99
C ALA A 72 -10.08 -2.98 -14.75
N ARG A 73 -10.07 -3.92 -15.70
CA ARG A 73 -9.13 -5.06 -15.68
C ARG A 73 -7.72 -4.64 -16.10
N ALA A 74 -7.62 -3.79 -17.12
CA ALA A 74 -6.36 -3.33 -17.67
C ALA A 74 -5.92 -1.99 -17.05
N PRO A 75 -4.61 -1.80 -16.83
CA PRO A 75 -4.06 -0.51 -16.42
C PRO A 75 -4.10 0.50 -17.56
N ARG A 76 -3.99 1.78 -17.20
CA ARG A 76 -3.76 2.91 -18.11
C ARG A 76 -2.40 3.51 -17.82
N VAL A 77 -1.65 3.80 -18.87
CA VAL A 77 -0.34 4.43 -18.80
C VAL A 77 -0.47 5.87 -19.29
N PHE A 78 0.01 6.81 -18.49
CA PHE A 78 0.04 8.24 -18.78
C PHE A 78 1.50 8.67 -18.98
N GLU A 79 1.84 9.21 -20.14
CA GLU A 79 3.23 9.56 -20.53
C GLU A 79 3.34 10.91 -21.25
N GLN A 80 2.22 11.57 -21.54
CA GLN A 80 2.18 12.72 -22.46
C GLN A 80 2.38 14.09 -21.78
N SER A 81 2.53 14.15 -20.45
CA SER A 81 2.65 15.40 -19.69
C SER A 81 3.46 15.17 -18.41
N PRO A 82 4.18 16.18 -17.88
CA PRO A 82 4.67 16.12 -16.50
C PRO A 82 3.49 16.11 -15.53
N PHE A 83 3.59 15.28 -14.50
CA PHE A 83 2.54 15.17 -13.50
C PHE A 83 3.03 15.56 -12.11
N GLU A 84 2.23 16.30 -11.36
CA GLU A 84 2.41 16.50 -9.93
C GLU A 84 1.66 15.42 -9.15
N ILE A 85 2.31 14.82 -8.16
CA ILE A 85 1.69 13.92 -7.19
C ILE A 85 0.92 14.80 -6.21
N VAL A 86 -0.41 14.76 -6.30
CA VAL A 86 -1.29 15.52 -5.41
C VAL A 86 -1.85 14.66 -4.27
N SER A 87 -1.77 13.33 -4.39
CA SER A 87 -2.08 12.42 -3.31
C SER A 87 -1.51 11.03 -3.57
N LEU A 88 -0.83 10.46 -2.58
CA LEU A 88 -0.58 9.01 -2.49
C LEU A 88 -1.13 8.55 -1.15
N VAL A 89 -2.03 7.57 -1.18
CA VAL A 89 -2.64 7.00 0.02
C VAL A 89 -2.62 5.49 -0.07
N GLY A 90 -2.52 4.82 1.07
CA GLY A 90 -2.62 3.38 1.10
C GLY A 90 -1.84 2.73 2.21
N THR A 91 -1.75 1.40 2.11
CA THR A 91 -1.15 0.52 3.11
C THR A 91 -0.07 -0.36 2.47
N LEU A 92 1.02 -0.55 3.18
CA LEU A 92 2.07 -1.50 2.87
C LEU A 92 2.12 -2.55 3.99
N GLY A 93 2.13 -3.82 3.63
CA GLY A 93 2.15 -4.95 4.55
C GLY A 93 3.18 -6.00 4.15
N ALA A 94 3.22 -7.07 4.92
CA ALA A 94 4.15 -8.17 4.67
C ALA A 94 3.94 -8.83 3.30
N ASP A 95 2.67 -8.98 2.93
CA ASP A 95 2.24 -9.80 1.80
C ASP A 95 1.84 -8.96 0.59
N GLY A 96 2.06 -7.65 0.63
CA GLY A 96 1.78 -6.74 -0.47
C GLY A 96 1.39 -5.34 -0.04
N HIS A 97 0.90 -4.54 -0.99
CA HIS A 97 0.50 -3.16 -0.78
C HIS A 97 -0.87 -2.91 -1.42
N HIS A 98 -1.50 -1.83 -0.99
CA HIS A 98 -2.69 -1.28 -1.64
C HIS A 98 -2.53 0.23 -1.65
N LEU A 99 -2.05 0.76 -2.78
CA LEU A 99 -1.73 2.17 -2.97
C LEU A 99 -2.66 2.76 -4.03
N HIS A 100 -3.25 3.91 -3.72
CA HIS A 100 -3.94 4.76 -4.67
C HIS A 100 -3.14 6.05 -4.87
N LEU A 101 -3.04 6.47 -6.13
CA LEU A 101 -2.29 7.65 -6.54
C LEU A 101 -3.22 8.57 -7.34
N SER A 102 -3.19 9.85 -7.01
CA SER A 102 -3.77 10.93 -7.81
C SER A 102 -2.66 11.84 -8.32
N ILE A 103 -2.70 12.11 -9.61
CA ILE A 103 -1.77 12.98 -10.33
C ILE A 103 -2.51 14.14 -10.98
N ALA A 104 -1.89 15.31 -11.04
CA ALA A 104 -2.40 16.47 -11.78
C ALA A 104 -1.47 16.82 -12.95
N ASP A 105 -2.03 17.12 -14.12
CA ASP A 105 -1.27 17.63 -15.26
C ASP A 105 -1.11 19.17 -15.21
N GLU A 106 -0.52 19.74 -16.26
CA GLU A 106 -0.27 21.18 -16.41
C GLU A 106 -1.54 22.05 -16.42
N GLU A 107 -2.71 21.47 -16.69
CA GLU A 107 -4.01 22.14 -16.62
C GLU A 107 -4.70 21.93 -15.27
N CYS A 108 -4.00 21.33 -14.29
CA CYS A 108 -4.53 20.90 -13.00
C CYS A 108 -5.64 19.84 -13.11
N VAL A 109 -5.74 19.10 -14.22
CA VAL A 109 -6.70 18.00 -14.37
C VAL A 109 -6.20 16.80 -13.59
N VAL A 110 -6.97 16.41 -12.57
CA VAL A 110 -6.62 15.29 -11.70
C VAL A 110 -7.09 13.96 -12.29
N ARG A 111 -6.16 13.00 -12.36
CA ARG A 111 -6.43 11.60 -12.70
C ARG A 111 -6.00 10.73 -11.53
N GLY A 112 -6.82 9.74 -11.17
CA GLY A 112 -6.56 8.88 -10.02
C GLY A 112 -6.92 7.42 -10.26
N GLY A 113 -6.30 6.53 -9.51
CA GLY A 113 -6.56 5.11 -9.55
C GLY A 113 -5.65 4.31 -8.65
N HIS A 114 -5.72 2.99 -8.78
CA HIS A 114 -4.81 2.08 -8.10
C HIS A 114 -3.42 2.20 -8.72
N ALA A 115 -2.42 2.53 -7.92
CA ALA A 115 -1.05 2.71 -8.36
C ALA A 115 -0.41 1.35 -8.64
N LEU A 116 0.29 1.25 -9.75
CA LEU A 116 1.04 0.06 -10.15
C LEU A 116 2.50 0.44 -10.42
N GLU A 117 3.35 -0.58 -10.61
CA GLU A 117 4.68 -0.37 -11.20
C GLU A 117 4.59 0.41 -12.53
N GLY A 118 5.64 1.14 -12.85
CA GLY A 118 5.67 2.13 -13.93
C GLY A 118 5.16 3.51 -13.51
N CYS A 119 5.29 3.88 -12.22
CA CYS A 119 5.09 5.24 -11.72
C CYS A 119 6.45 5.90 -11.49
N ILE A 120 7.02 6.48 -12.55
CA ILE A 120 8.42 6.92 -12.57
C ILE A 120 8.53 8.36 -12.08
N VAL A 121 9.32 8.54 -11.02
CA VAL A 121 9.61 9.85 -10.42
C VAL A 121 10.32 10.73 -11.44
N ARG A 122 9.82 11.96 -11.62
CA ARG A 122 10.36 12.91 -12.59
C ARG A 122 11.39 13.86 -11.98
N THR A 123 11.09 14.49 -10.85
CA THR A 123 12.02 15.41 -10.16
C THR A 123 12.37 14.95 -8.74
N THR A 124 11.36 14.61 -7.96
CA THR A 124 11.48 14.16 -6.56
C THR A 124 10.16 13.50 -6.16
N ALA A 125 10.21 12.60 -5.19
CA ALA A 125 9.03 12.27 -4.39
C ALA A 125 9.43 12.19 -2.91
N GLU A 126 8.88 13.10 -2.11
CA GLU A 126 9.09 13.21 -0.68
C GLU A 126 7.99 12.44 0.03
N VAL A 127 8.34 11.29 0.61
CA VAL A 127 7.39 10.36 1.20
C VAL A 127 7.59 10.27 2.69
N VAL A 128 6.49 10.30 3.43
CA VAL A 128 6.44 10.01 4.86
C VAL A 128 5.60 8.76 5.06
N LEU A 129 6.20 7.73 5.65
CA LEU A 129 5.54 6.49 6.02
C LEU A 129 5.34 6.41 7.53
N GLY A 130 4.18 5.93 7.95
CA GLY A 130 3.88 5.58 9.34
C GLY A 130 3.85 4.07 9.49
N GLU A 131 4.83 3.50 10.17
CA GLU A 131 4.86 2.09 10.55
C GLU A 131 4.11 1.89 11.87
N ILE A 132 3.15 0.97 11.88
CA ILE A 132 2.30 0.66 13.03
C ILE A 132 2.91 -0.53 13.78
N LEU A 133 3.50 -0.25 14.94
CA LEU A 133 4.20 -1.25 15.74
C LEU A 133 3.22 -2.20 16.44
N GLY A 134 3.65 -3.46 16.60
CA GLY A 134 2.84 -4.53 17.20
C GLY A 134 1.67 -4.99 16.32
N VAL A 135 1.64 -4.59 15.05
CA VAL A 135 0.60 -4.91 14.07
C VAL A 135 1.21 -5.49 12.81
N GLU A 136 0.48 -6.39 12.17
CA GLU A 136 0.85 -6.97 10.89
C GLU A 136 -0.34 -6.92 9.91
N PHE A 137 -0.06 -6.53 8.68
CA PHE A 137 -1.00 -6.49 7.57
C PHE A 137 -0.76 -7.67 6.65
N HIS A 138 -1.81 -8.46 6.49
CA HIS A 138 -1.88 -9.57 5.57
C HIS A 138 -2.88 -9.27 4.44
N ARG A 139 -2.72 -9.97 3.33
CA ARG A 139 -3.70 -10.00 2.23
C ARG A 139 -4.25 -11.42 2.15
N ARG A 140 -5.57 -11.56 2.34
CA ARG A 140 -6.25 -12.87 2.35
C ARG A 140 -7.47 -12.81 1.47
N GLN A 141 -7.73 -13.89 0.75
CA GLN A 141 -8.89 -13.98 -0.12
C GLN A 141 -10.18 -13.84 0.70
N ASP A 142 -10.99 -12.85 0.35
CA ASP A 142 -12.31 -12.62 0.95
C ASP A 142 -13.38 -13.10 -0.04
N GLU A 143 -14.12 -14.14 0.34
CA GLU A 143 -15.18 -14.72 -0.50
C GLU A 143 -16.28 -13.72 -0.87
N ARG A 144 -16.45 -12.64 -0.09
CA ARG A 144 -17.47 -11.62 -0.33
C ARG A 144 -17.08 -10.69 -1.48
N THR A 145 -15.78 -10.41 -1.65
CA THR A 145 -15.29 -9.46 -2.65
C THR A 145 -14.61 -10.17 -3.83
N GLY A 146 -14.13 -11.39 -3.63
CA GLY A 146 -13.33 -12.15 -4.59
C GLY A 146 -11.88 -11.65 -4.71
N TYR A 147 -11.45 -10.75 -3.83
CA TYR A 147 -10.11 -10.17 -3.83
C TYR A 147 -9.35 -10.51 -2.55
N ASP A 148 -8.03 -10.32 -2.59
CA ASP A 148 -7.20 -10.39 -1.39
C ASP A 148 -7.33 -9.09 -0.59
N GLU A 149 -8.13 -9.14 0.48
CA GLU A 149 -8.45 -8.00 1.32
C GLU A 149 -7.49 -7.84 2.50
N LEU A 150 -7.50 -6.66 3.10
CA LEU A 150 -6.69 -6.37 4.30
C LEU A 150 -7.16 -7.23 5.49
N PHE A 151 -6.24 -8.00 6.04
CA PHE A 151 -6.40 -8.69 7.31
C PHE A 151 -5.37 -8.17 8.30
N ILE A 152 -5.80 -7.87 9.53
CA ILE A 152 -4.96 -7.26 10.56
C ILE A 152 -4.70 -8.30 11.65
N SER A 153 -3.48 -8.40 12.13
CA SER A 153 -3.16 -9.26 13.28
C SER A 153 -2.26 -8.51 14.25
N SER A 154 -2.28 -8.94 15.51
CA SER A 154 -1.28 -8.50 16.48
C SER A 154 0.03 -9.24 16.26
N ARG A 155 1.14 -8.52 16.43
CA ARG A 155 2.48 -9.07 16.39
C ARG A 155 3.14 -8.84 17.76
N PRO A 156 3.55 -9.89 18.49
CA PRO A 156 4.40 -9.72 19.66
C PRO A 156 5.72 -9.07 19.25
N GLU A 157 6.22 -8.12 20.05
CA GLU A 157 7.56 -7.55 19.88
C GLU A 157 8.67 -8.59 20.01
#